data_AF-A0A9W9DX43-F1
#
_entry.id   AF-A0A9W9DX43-F1
#
_cell.length_a   1.000
_cell.length_b   1.000
_cell.length_c   1.000
_cell.angle_alpha   90.00
_cell.angle_beta   90.00
_cell.angle_gamma   90.00
#
_symmetry.space_group_name_H-M   'P 1'
#
loop_
_entity.id
_entity.type
_entity.pdbx_description
1 polymer ?
#
loop_
_entity_poly.entity_id
_entity_poly.type
_entity_poly.pdbx_seq_one_letter_code
_entity_poly.pdbx_strand_id
1 'polypeptide(L)'
;MVFAYVIEHMEEDDEASKIIPPWVELEYAHMRKLAGPESYVHFTHLSKTSSKSLTTKFAELSSDGQAEAICHESGVLDLIKERLNGSLEKVCLLDPKAEKELSPEDGDGRFEWFLFGGILGDDPPRDRTAELRVMGFPTRHLGPTQMTTDTALGVTKHVVQDKEMPFKYIAKNGEPLLPPGMRELLFEDMNKGFEF
;
A
#
# COMPACT_ATOMS: atom_id res chain seq x y z
N MET A 1 8.09 2.80 -12.09
CA MET A 1 8.83 3.32 -10.91
C MET A 1 8.81 2.25 -9.85
N VAL A 2 9.85 2.20 -9.03
CA VAL A 2 9.91 1.27 -7.90
C VAL A 2 9.34 1.99 -6.68
N PHE A 3 8.28 1.43 -6.08
CA PHE A 3 7.67 1.96 -4.88
C PHE A 3 7.88 0.99 -3.71
N ALA A 4 7.94 1.54 -2.50
CA ALA A 4 7.85 0.75 -1.28
C ALA A 4 6.44 0.89 -0.69
N TYR A 5 5.81 -0.24 -0.39
CA TYR A 5 4.59 -0.30 0.37
C TYR A 5 4.93 -0.64 1.82
N VAL A 6 4.58 0.22 2.76
CA VAL A 6 5.00 0.12 4.17
C VAL A 6 3.77 -0.08 5.04
N ILE A 7 3.76 -1.14 5.82
CA ILE A 7 2.70 -1.48 6.76
C ILE A 7 3.25 -1.23 8.15
N GLU A 8 2.75 -0.20 8.83
CA GLU A 8 2.96 -0.04 10.27
C GLU A 8 2.03 -1.04 10.96
N HIS A 9 2.61 -2.07 11.59
CA HIS A 9 1.85 -3.06 12.32
C HIS A 9 1.31 -2.43 13.61
N MET A 10 -0.03 -2.42 13.76
CA MET A 10 -0.74 -1.80 14.87
C MET A 10 -1.71 -2.78 15.54
N GLU A 11 -1.39 -4.07 15.48
CA GLU A 11 -2.17 -5.12 16.12
C GLU A 11 -1.37 -5.71 17.27
N GLU A 12 -2.09 -6.23 18.26
CA GLU A 12 -1.46 -7.03 19.29
C GLU A 12 -1.13 -8.43 18.73
N ASP A 13 0.02 -8.96 19.13
CA ASP A 13 0.33 -10.36 18.87
C ASP A 13 -0.71 -11.27 19.53
N ASP A 14 -0.96 -12.44 18.95
CA ASP A 14 -1.84 -13.46 19.51
C ASP A 14 -1.38 -13.86 20.93
N GLU A 15 -2.33 -13.91 21.85
CA GLU A 15 -2.04 -14.07 23.28
C GLU A 15 -1.36 -15.40 23.61
N ALA A 16 -1.65 -16.46 22.86
CA ALA A 16 -1.11 -17.79 23.11
C ALA A 16 0.25 -18.00 22.43
N SER A 17 0.34 -17.62 21.15
CA SER A 17 1.51 -17.87 20.31
C SER A 17 2.55 -16.75 20.36
N LYS A 18 2.16 -15.56 20.86
CA LYS A 18 3.00 -14.35 20.94
C LYS A 18 3.64 -13.98 19.60
N ILE A 19 2.91 -14.25 18.52
CA ILE A 19 3.21 -13.85 17.15
C ILE A 19 1.95 -13.23 16.54
N ILE A 20 2.09 -12.59 15.39
CA ILE A 20 0.94 -12.06 14.66
C ILE A 20 -0.17 -13.12 14.47
N PRO A 21 -1.45 -12.71 14.51
CA PRO A 21 -2.56 -13.61 14.22
C PRO A 21 -2.45 -14.26 12.82
N PRO A 22 -2.91 -15.52 12.64
CA PRO A 22 -2.81 -16.21 11.34
C PRO A 22 -3.47 -15.48 10.17
N TRP A 23 -4.52 -14.71 10.42
CA TRP A 23 -5.20 -13.94 9.36
C TRP A 23 -4.35 -12.75 8.88
N VAL A 24 -3.59 -12.11 9.78
CA VAL A 24 -2.61 -11.06 9.44
C VAL A 24 -1.49 -11.65 8.58
N GLU A 25 -1.01 -12.86 8.93
CA GLU A 25 0.00 -13.56 8.14
C GLU A 25 -0.47 -13.78 6.69
N LEU A 26 -1.73 -14.19 6.52
CA LEU A 26 -2.32 -14.40 5.20
C LEU A 26 -2.45 -13.10 4.40
N GLU A 27 -2.92 -12.01 5.02
CA GLU A 27 -2.98 -10.69 4.38
C GLU A 27 -1.58 -10.24 3.94
N TYR A 28 -0.59 -10.34 4.83
CA TYR A 28 0.78 -9.91 4.54
C TYR A 28 1.44 -10.75 3.44
N ALA A 29 1.18 -12.05 3.41
CA ALA A 29 1.64 -12.90 2.31
C ALA A 29 0.95 -12.53 0.98
N HIS A 30 -0.32 -12.13 1.01
CA HIS A 30 -1.06 -11.70 -0.18
C HIS A 30 -0.58 -10.34 -0.70
N MET A 31 -0.28 -9.38 0.18
CA MET A 31 0.31 -8.08 -0.16
C MET A 31 1.55 -8.22 -1.04
N ARG A 32 2.43 -9.20 -0.72
CA ARG A 32 3.63 -9.46 -1.51
C ARG A 32 3.31 -9.84 -2.95
N LYS A 33 2.24 -10.61 -3.17
CA LYS A 33 1.77 -10.97 -4.52
C LYS A 33 1.18 -9.75 -5.24
N LEU A 34 0.37 -8.95 -4.55
CA LEU A 34 -0.26 -7.76 -5.12
C LEU A 34 0.75 -6.66 -5.49
N ALA A 35 1.76 -6.44 -4.65
CA ALA A 35 2.83 -5.47 -4.88
C ALA A 35 3.69 -5.82 -6.11
N GLY A 36 3.87 -7.11 -6.40
CA GLY A 36 4.65 -7.61 -7.53
C GLY A 36 6.17 -7.46 -7.37
N PRO A 37 6.96 -8.08 -8.27
CA PRO A 37 8.41 -8.24 -8.09
C PRO A 37 9.20 -6.94 -8.30
N GLU A 38 8.58 -5.89 -8.82
CA GLU A 38 9.20 -4.57 -9.05
C GLU A 38 9.12 -3.65 -7.83
N SER A 39 8.54 -4.13 -6.73
CA SER A 39 8.21 -3.35 -5.55
C SER A 39 8.79 -3.96 -4.28
N TYR A 40 8.85 -3.17 -3.22
CA TYR A 40 9.21 -3.63 -1.88
C TYR A 40 8.01 -3.57 -0.94
N VAL A 41 7.91 -4.53 -0.02
CA VAL A 41 6.95 -4.48 1.09
C VAL A 41 7.71 -4.46 2.41
N HIS A 42 7.51 -3.43 3.20
CA HIS A 42 8.10 -3.30 4.53
C HIS A 42 7.01 -3.49 5.57
N PHE A 43 7.25 -4.37 6.53
CA PHE A 43 6.41 -4.54 7.72
C PHE A 43 7.18 -3.98 8.92
N THR A 44 6.70 -2.87 9.50
CA THR A 44 7.36 -2.17 10.60
C THR A 44 6.64 -2.38 11.92
N HIS A 45 7.31 -2.07 13.03
CA HIS A 45 6.78 -2.16 14.39
C HIS A 45 6.34 -3.59 14.78
N LEU A 46 6.99 -4.60 14.22
CA LEU A 46 6.74 -5.98 14.60
C LEU A 46 7.44 -6.30 15.92
N SER A 47 6.83 -7.14 16.76
CA SER A 47 7.58 -7.77 17.84
C SER A 47 8.72 -8.63 17.28
N LYS A 48 9.74 -8.89 18.11
CA LYS A 48 10.86 -9.75 17.73
C LYS A 48 10.41 -11.15 17.29
N THR A 49 9.42 -11.72 17.97
CA THR A 49 8.87 -13.04 17.64
C THR A 49 8.10 -13.01 16.33
N SER A 50 7.27 -12.00 16.12
CA SER A 50 6.52 -11.77 14.88
C SER A 50 7.42 -11.53 13.68
N SER A 51 8.43 -10.67 13.81
CA SER A 51 9.42 -10.40 12.76
C SER A 51 10.15 -11.67 12.32
N LYS A 52 10.59 -12.49 13.28
CA LYS A 52 11.25 -13.78 12.99
C LYS A 52 10.30 -14.79 12.34
N SER A 53 9.07 -14.89 12.83
CA SER A 53 8.04 -15.79 12.31
C SER A 53 7.73 -15.46 10.85
N LEU A 54 7.39 -14.19 10.57
CA LEU A 54 7.09 -13.71 9.22
C LEU A 54 8.27 -13.89 8.26
N THR A 55 9.49 -13.57 8.70
CA THR A 55 10.69 -13.72 7.86
C THR A 55 10.87 -15.17 7.43
N THR A 56 10.69 -16.12 8.36
CA THR A 56 10.76 -17.56 8.08
C THR A 56 9.65 -17.96 7.12
N LYS A 57 8.42 -17.54 7.40
CA LYS A 57 7.26 -17.85 6.57
C LYS A 57 7.39 -17.32 5.14
N PHE A 58 7.89 -16.11 4.98
CA PHE A 58 8.06 -15.49 3.67
C PHE A 58 9.14 -16.16 2.83
N ALA A 59 10.17 -16.71 3.47
CA ALA A 59 11.16 -17.55 2.81
C ALA A 59 10.57 -18.90 2.37
N GLU A 60 9.70 -19.52 3.18
CA GLU A 60 9.01 -20.76 2.81
C GLU A 60 8.01 -20.57 1.65
N LEU A 61 7.32 -19.42 1.63
CA LEU A 61 6.31 -19.09 0.62
C LEU A 61 6.89 -18.41 -0.63
N SER A 62 8.21 -18.26 -0.72
CA SER A 62 8.85 -17.56 -1.83
C SER A 62 8.49 -18.21 -3.16
N SER A 63 7.95 -17.41 -4.07
CA SER A 63 7.63 -17.81 -5.44
C SER A 63 7.89 -16.66 -6.39
N ASP A 64 8.08 -16.97 -7.66
CA ASP A 64 8.30 -15.97 -8.70
C ASP A 64 7.12 -14.98 -8.77
N GLY A 65 7.43 -13.70 -9.02
CA GLY A 65 6.43 -12.65 -9.19
C GLY A 65 5.91 -12.00 -7.90
N GLN A 66 6.53 -12.26 -6.75
CA GLN A 66 6.23 -11.57 -5.49
C GLN A 66 7.24 -10.46 -5.19
N ALA A 67 6.79 -9.42 -4.48
CA ALA A 67 7.66 -8.40 -3.92
C ALA A 67 8.62 -8.97 -2.88
N GLU A 68 9.81 -8.38 -2.82
CA GLU A 68 10.72 -8.57 -1.70
C GLU A 68 10.08 -7.97 -0.44
N ALA A 69 10.06 -8.76 0.64
CA ALA A 69 9.45 -8.37 1.90
C ALA A 69 10.49 -8.32 3.02
N ILE A 70 10.46 -7.24 3.81
CA ILE A 70 11.41 -7.03 4.90
C ILE A 70 10.63 -6.71 6.17
N CYS A 71 10.90 -7.48 7.22
CA CYS A 71 10.28 -7.32 8.54
C CYS A 71 11.22 -6.52 9.47
N HIS A 72 10.69 -5.48 10.11
CA HIS A 72 11.43 -4.58 10.99
C HIS A 72 10.82 -4.58 12.39
N GLU A 73 11.69 -4.62 13.40
CA GLU A 73 11.27 -4.39 14.79
C GLU A 73 11.07 -2.88 15.07
N SER A 74 11.76 -2.01 14.33
CA SER A 74 11.61 -0.56 14.42
C SER A 74 10.33 -0.08 13.73
N GLY A 75 9.78 1.02 14.24
CA GLY A 75 8.61 1.69 13.64
C GLY A 75 8.98 2.49 12.39
N VAL A 76 7.96 2.89 11.64
CA VAL A 76 8.11 3.58 10.36
C VAL A 76 8.97 4.85 10.42
N LEU A 77 8.88 5.65 11.49
CA LEU A 77 9.62 6.90 11.60
C LEU A 77 11.14 6.70 11.64
N ASP A 78 11.62 5.63 12.27
CA ASP A 78 13.05 5.33 12.32
C ASP A 78 13.53 4.84 10.95
N LEU A 79 12.73 4.02 10.28
CA LEU A 79 13.02 3.59 8.92
C LEU A 79 13.08 4.76 7.93
N ILE A 80 12.19 5.76 8.06
CA ILE A 80 12.22 6.99 7.26
C ILE A 80 13.49 7.81 7.52
N LYS A 81 13.91 7.95 8.79
CA LYS A 81 15.17 8.63 9.12
C LYS A 81 16.37 7.96 8.44
N GLU A 82 16.41 6.63 8.49
CA GLU A 82 17.52 5.84 7.95
C GLU A 82 17.55 5.81 6.41
N ARG A 83 16.38 5.64 5.78
CA ARG A 83 16.29 5.35 4.33
C ARG A 83 15.89 6.53 3.47
N LEU A 84 15.15 7.49 4.03
CA LEU A 84 14.65 8.68 3.34
C LEU A 84 15.22 9.97 3.93
N ASN A 85 16.28 9.90 4.75
CA ASN A 85 16.89 11.05 5.41
C ASN A 85 15.89 11.90 6.23
N GLY A 86 14.81 11.28 6.73
CA GLY A 86 13.77 11.96 7.51
C GLY A 86 12.68 12.66 6.68
N SER A 87 12.68 12.51 5.35
CA SER A 87 11.70 13.13 4.45
C SER A 87 10.31 12.49 4.55
N LEU A 88 9.43 13.06 5.37
CA LEU A 88 8.03 12.64 5.48
C LEU A 88 7.22 12.97 4.21
N GLU A 89 7.61 14.02 3.48
CA GLU A 89 6.95 14.47 2.25
C GLU A 89 7.00 13.45 1.11
N LYS A 90 7.93 12.49 1.19
CA LYS A 90 8.08 11.37 0.26
C LYS A 90 7.24 10.15 0.62
N VAL A 91 6.50 10.21 1.72
CA VAL A 91 5.68 9.11 2.25
C VAL A 91 4.22 9.52 2.21
N CYS A 92 3.42 8.85 1.39
CA CYS A 92 1.97 9.06 1.35
C CYS A 92 1.30 8.13 2.37
N LEU A 93 0.62 8.69 3.36
CA LEU A 93 -0.22 7.92 4.29
C LEU A 93 -1.60 7.68 3.67
N LEU A 94 -1.98 6.42 3.53
CA LEU A 94 -3.33 6.02 3.12
C LEU A 94 -4.25 6.11 4.33
N ASP A 95 -5.16 7.07 4.29
CA ASP A 95 -6.02 7.47 5.40
C ASP A 95 -7.46 7.66 4.90
N PRO A 96 -8.44 6.88 5.39
CA PRO A 96 -9.85 7.04 5.04
C PRO A 96 -10.43 8.44 5.32
N LYS A 97 -9.79 9.23 6.20
CA LYS A 97 -10.21 10.60 6.53
C LYS A 97 -9.44 11.69 5.78
N ALA A 98 -8.57 11.33 4.84
CA ALA A 98 -7.89 12.32 4.01
C ALA A 98 -8.90 13.11 3.16
N GLU A 99 -8.57 14.36 2.83
CA GLU A 99 -9.42 15.21 1.98
C GLU A 99 -9.30 14.85 0.49
N LYS A 100 -8.13 14.34 0.06
CA LYS A 100 -7.84 14.07 -1.34
C LYS A 100 -7.80 12.57 -1.62
N GLU A 101 -8.44 12.17 -2.72
CA GLU A 101 -8.37 10.79 -3.21
C GLU A 101 -6.99 10.51 -3.84
N LEU A 102 -6.51 9.28 -3.69
CA LEU A 102 -5.33 8.81 -4.41
C LEU A 102 -5.61 8.81 -5.91
N SER A 103 -4.67 9.36 -6.68
CA SER A 103 -4.83 9.54 -8.12
C SER A 103 -3.59 9.04 -8.88
N PRO A 104 -3.69 8.71 -10.19
CA PRO A 104 -2.54 8.25 -10.98
C PRO A 104 -1.35 9.23 -11.01
N GLU A 105 -1.61 10.52 -10.84
CA GLU A 105 -0.62 11.60 -10.74
C GLU A 105 0.21 11.51 -9.46
N ASP A 106 -0.29 10.85 -8.42
CA ASP A 106 0.48 10.57 -7.21
C ASP A 106 1.59 9.53 -7.44
N GLY A 107 1.55 8.85 -8.60
CA GLY A 107 2.60 7.98 -9.13
C GLY A 107 3.57 8.70 -10.09
N ASP A 108 3.87 9.98 -9.85
CA ASP A 108 4.84 10.80 -10.60
C ASP A 108 6.27 10.77 -10.03
N GLY A 109 6.45 10.15 -8.86
CA GLY A 109 7.73 9.99 -8.17
C GLY A 109 7.96 10.97 -7.02
N ARG A 110 7.00 11.85 -6.72
CA ARG A 110 7.06 12.68 -5.51
C ARG A 110 6.94 11.86 -4.23
N PHE A 111 6.21 10.75 -4.30
CA PHE A 111 6.14 9.75 -3.25
C PHE A 111 7.02 8.57 -3.63
N GLU A 112 7.88 8.18 -2.70
CA GLU A 112 8.66 6.95 -2.81
C GLU A 112 7.93 5.80 -2.09
N TRP A 113 7.24 6.13 -0.98
CA TRP A 113 6.59 5.16 -0.10
C TRP A 113 5.10 5.43 0.05
N PHE A 114 4.34 4.34 0.16
CA PHE A 114 2.91 4.34 0.50
C PHE A 114 2.72 3.62 1.83
N LEU A 115 2.25 4.33 2.85
CA LEU A 115 2.15 3.89 4.24
C LEU A 115 0.71 3.51 4.60
N PHE A 116 0.54 2.33 5.17
CA PHE A 116 -0.72 1.78 5.65
C PHE A 116 -0.62 1.58 7.17
N GLY A 117 -1.51 2.20 7.95
CA GLY A 117 -1.60 1.99 9.40
C GLY A 117 -2.86 1.21 9.74
N GLY A 118 -2.70 -0.08 10.08
CA GLY A 118 -3.74 -1.00 10.57
C GLY A 118 -5.16 -0.67 10.11
N ILE A 119 -5.50 -1.02 8.86
CA ILE A 119 -6.74 -0.56 8.20
C ILE A 119 -7.97 -1.40 8.61
N LEU A 120 -7.76 -2.62 9.13
CA LEU A 120 -8.82 -3.54 9.53
C LEU A 120 -8.68 -4.12 10.93
N GLY A 121 -9.82 -4.57 11.46
CA GLY A 121 -9.91 -5.51 12.59
C GLY A 121 -11.21 -5.41 13.39
N ASP A 122 -11.99 -4.34 13.22
CA ASP A 122 -13.19 -4.08 14.03
C ASP A 122 -14.37 -3.58 13.18
N ASP A 123 -15.58 -4.01 13.52
CA ASP A 123 -16.85 -3.39 13.14
C ASP A 123 -17.58 -2.94 14.43
N PRO A 124 -17.70 -1.62 14.69
CA PRO A 124 -17.33 -0.51 13.82
C PRO A 124 -15.80 -0.30 13.73
N PRO A 125 -15.30 0.30 12.65
CA PRO A 125 -13.87 0.54 12.44
C PRO A 125 -13.23 1.36 13.57
N ARG A 126 -12.08 0.90 14.07
CA ARG A 126 -11.22 1.72 14.94
C ARG A 126 -10.28 2.57 14.08
N ASP A 127 -10.25 3.88 14.34
CA ASP A 127 -9.38 4.84 13.64
C ASP A 127 -7.92 4.73 14.13
N ARG A 128 -7.29 3.56 13.97
CA ARG A 128 -5.87 3.34 14.35
C ARG A 128 -4.93 4.24 13.56
N THR A 129 -5.28 4.55 12.31
CA THR A 129 -4.55 5.49 11.45
C THR A 129 -4.45 6.90 12.05
N ALA A 130 -5.28 7.27 13.05
CA ALA A 130 -5.18 8.55 13.75
C ALA A 130 -3.81 8.80 14.40
N GLU A 131 -3.11 7.75 14.86
CA GLU A 131 -1.78 7.86 15.45
C GLU A 131 -0.74 8.32 14.41
N LEU A 132 -0.86 7.84 13.17
CA LEU A 132 0.01 8.23 12.06
C LEU A 132 -0.39 9.59 11.47
N ARG A 133 -1.69 9.90 11.44
CA ARG A 133 -2.23 11.14 10.86
C ARG A 133 -1.61 12.40 11.47
N VAL A 134 -1.31 12.38 12.77
CA VAL A 134 -0.75 13.54 13.48
C VAL A 134 0.76 13.71 13.25
N MET A 135 1.41 12.80 12.53
CA MET A 135 2.87 12.83 12.30
C MET A 135 3.29 13.72 11.12
N GLY A 136 2.36 14.27 10.34
CA GLY A 136 2.66 15.27 9.30
C GLY A 136 2.92 14.69 7.90
N PHE A 137 2.52 13.45 7.63
CA PHE A 137 2.55 12.87 6.29
C PHE A 137 1.56 13.57 5.34
N PRO A 138 1.90 13.73 4.05
CA PRO A 138 0.90 13.88 3.00
C PRO A 138 -0.08 12.69 3.05
N THR A 139 -1.39 12.96 2.95
CA THR A 139 -2.42 11.92 3.06
C THR A 139 -3.23 11.77 1.77
N ARG A 140 -3.73 10.55 1.53
CA ARG A 140 -4.70 10.21 0.48
C ARG A 140 -5.72 9.19 0.98
N HIS A 141 -6.96 9.26 0.51
CA HIS A 141 -7.97 8.21 0.73
C HIS A 141 -8.12 7.33 -0.52
N LEU A 142 -8.65 6.12 -0.37
CA LEU A 142 -8.86 5.14 -1.45
C LEU A 142 -10.36 5.02 -1.79
N GLY A 143 -11.06 6.16 -1.84
CA GLY A 143 -12.51 6.21 -1.90
C GLY A 143 -13.22 6.01 -0.55
N PRO A 144 -14.56 5.90 -0.54
CA PRO A 144 -15.38 5.90 0.68
C PRO A 144 -15.52 4.53 1.35
N THR A 145 -15.20 3.45 0.64
CA THR A 145 -15.41 2.08 1.11
C THR A 145 -14.19 1.59 1.88
N GLN A 146 -14.40 1.03 3.07
CA GLN A 146 -13.33 0.41 3.83
C GLN A 146 -12.80 -0.82 3.09
N MET A 147 -11.48 -0.97 3.06
CA MET A 147 -10.78 -2.07 2.40
C MET A 147 -9.98 -2.87 3.42
N THR A 148 -9.74 -4.15 3.10
CA THR A 148 -8.66 -4.89 3.76
C THR A 148 -7.31 -4.26 3.48
N THR A 149 -6.34 -4.43 4.39
CA THR A 149 -5.04 -3.75 4.24
C THR A 149 -4.34 -4.22 2.96
N ASP A 150 -4.46 -5.49 2.62
CA ASP A 150 -3.96 -6.07 1.37
C ASP A 150 -4.69 -5.53 0.14
N THR A 151 -6.02 -5.37 0.21
CA THR A 151 -6.80 -4.74 -0.87
C THR A 151 -6.38 -3.29 -1.07
N ALA A 152 -6.21 -2.52 0.01
CA ALA A 152 -5.76 -1.13 -0.03
C ALA A 152 -4.39 -1.01 -0.73
N LEU A 153 -3.46 -1.93 -0.44
CA LEU A 153 -2.18 -2.01 -1.14
C LEU A 153 -2.37 -2.31 -2.64
N GLY A 154 -3.18 -3.30 -2.98
CA GLY A 154 -3.45 -3.67 -4.37
C GLY A 154 -4.04 -2.51 -5.17
N VAL A 155 -5.02 -1.81 -4.62
CA VAL A 155 -5.62 -0.61 -5.22
C VAL A 155 -4.60 0.51 -5.35
N THR A 156 -3.79 0.76 -4.31
CA THR A 156 -2.73 1.77 -4.37
C THR A 156 -1.78 1.50 -5.52
N LYS A 157 -1.26 0.26 -5.62
CA LYS A 157 -0.37 -0.18 -6.70
C LYS A 157 -1.04 0.00 -8.07
N HIS A 158 -2.30 -0.39 -8.20
CA HIS A 158 -3.04 -0.24 -9.45
C HIS A 158 -3.12 1.23 -9.90
N VAL A 159 -3.47 2.13 -8.96
CA VAL A 159 -3.61 3.57 -9.23
C VAL A 159 -2.28 4.20 -9.61
N VAL A 160 -1.22 3.99 -8.83
CA VAL A 160 0.03 4.76 -8.98
C VAL A 160 1.06 4.11 -9.89
N GLN A 161 1.01 2.80 -10.08
CA GLN A 161 2.06 2.05 -10.79
C GLN A 161 1.56 1.48 -12.12
N ASP A 162 0.42 0.79 -12.12
CA ASP A 162 -0.08 0.14 -13.34
C ASP A 162 -0.57 1.16 -14.36
N LYS A 163 -1.14 2.27 -13.89
CA LYS A 163 -1.76 3.31 -14.73
C LYS A 163 -2.72 2.69 -15.77
N GLU A 164 -3.25 1.51 -15.47
CA GLU A 164 -4.03 0.72 -16.40
C GLU A 164 -5.42 1.35 -16.50
N MET A 165 -5.78 1.75 -17.71
CA MET A 165 -7.16 2.09 -18.02
C MET A 165 -8.01 0.82 -17.80
N PRO A 166 -9.21 0.91 -17.19
CA PRO A 166 -10.09 -0.25 -16.98
C PRO A 166 -10.66 -0.85 -18.28
N PHE A 167 -10.15 -0.43 -19.44
CA PHE A 167 -10.59 -0.82 -20.77
C PHE A 167 -9.41 -1.34 -21.60
N LYS A 168 -9.61 -2.46 -22.30
CA LYS A 168 -8.65 -2.98 -23.27
C LYS A 168 -8.83 -2.29 -24.61
N TYR A 169 -7.77 -1.64 -25.10
CA TYR A 169 -7.74 -1.00 -26.41
C TYR A 169 -6.91 -1.81 -27.41
N ILE A 170 -7.27 -1.73 -28.69
CA ILE A 170 -6.40 -2.21 -29.77
C ILE A 170 -5.15 -1.31 -29.75
N ALA A 171 -3.97 -1.91 -29.62
CA ALA A 171 -2.71 -1.17 -29.62
C ALA A 171 -2.05 -1.16 -31.01
N LYS A 172 -1.42 -0.03 -31.35
CA LYS A 172 -0.54 0.09 -32.52
C LYS A 172 0.79 0.67 -32.07
N ASN A 173 1.88 -0.03 -32.33
CA ASN A 173 3.24 0.33 -31.87
C ASN A 173 3.37 0.50 -30.34
N GLY A 174 2.61 -0.27 -29.56
CA GLY A 174 2.65 -0.22 -28.09
C GLY A 174 1.78 0.88 -27.47
N GLU A 175 1.13 1.74 -28.26
CA GLU A 175 0.16 2.71 -27.75
C GLU A 175 -1.29 2.30 -28.06
N PRO A 176 -2.25 2.58 -27.15
CA PRO A 176 -3.66 2.35 -27.39
C PRO A 176 -4.16 3.28 -28.52
N LEU A 177 -4.85 2.69 -29.49
CA LEU A 177 -5.41 3.41 -30.63
C LEU A 177 -6.70 4.08 -30.22
N LEU A 178 -6.60 5.37 -29.88
CA LEU A 178 -7.70 6.19 -29.37
C LEU A 178 -8.15 7.21 -30.43
N PRO A 179 -9.46 7.54 -30.51
CA PRO A 179 -9.92 8.71 -31.25
C PRO A 179 -9.24 10.00 -30.74
N PRO A 180 -8.99 11.00 -31.60
CA PRO A 180 -8.52 12.31 -31.16
C PRO A 180 -9.43 12.89 -30.06
N GLY A 181 -8.87 13.37 -28.95
CA GLY A 181 -9.62 13.90 -27.81
C GLY A 181 -10.07 12.87 -26.75
N MET A 182 -10.01 11.57 -27.06
CA MET A 182 -10.49 10.53 -26.13
C MET A 182 -9.55 10.33 -24.94
N ARG A 183 -8.25 10.57 -25.11
CA ARG A 183 -7.27 10.42 -24.03
C ARG A 183 -7.51 11.46 -22.93
N GLU A 184 -7.82 12.70 -23.32
CA GLU A 184 -8.16 13.78 -22.40
C GLU A 184 -9.45 13.47 -21.64
N LEU A 185 -10.49 13.01 -22.34
CA LEU A 185 -11.78 12.64 -21.71
C LEU A 185 -11.65 11.48 -20.73
N LEU A 186 -10.89 10.45 -21.08
CA LEU A 186 -10.63 9.31 -20.21
C LEU A 186 -9.89 9.72 -18.93
N PHE A 187 -8.95 10.66 -19.05
CA PHE A 187 -8.23 11.22 -17.91
C PHE A 187 -9.16 12.06 -17.02
N GLU A 188 -10.07 12.84 -17.60
CA GLU A 188 -11.11 13.56 -16.88
C GLU A 188 -12.12 12.64 -16.18
N ASP A 189 -12.40 11.47 -16.76
CA ASP A 189 -13.38 10.51 -16.24
C ASP A 189 -12.80 9.59 -15.17
N MET A 190 -11.52 9.17 -15.30
CA MET A 190 -10.81 8.44 -14.23
C MET A 190 -10.70 9.23 -12.94
N ASN A 191 -10.71 10.57 -13.02
CA ASN A 191 -10.73 11.47 -11.87
C ASN A 191 -12.11 11.54 -11.18
N LYS A 192 -13.13 10.88 -11.72
CA LYS A 192 -14.44 10.73 -11.09
C LYS A 192 -14.53 9.29 -10.59
N GLY A 193 -14.29 9.07 -9.29
CA GLY A 193 -14.29 7.73 -8.67
C GLY A 193 -15.55 6.91 -9.01
N PHE A 194 -15.38 5.58 -9.14
CA PHE A 194 -16.48 4.66 -9.44
C PHE A 194 -17.42 4.53 -8.23
N GLU A 195 -18.67 4.98 -8.37
CA GLU A 195 -19.75 4.69 -7.41
C GLU A 195 -20.38 3.32 -7.75
N PHE A 196 -20.34 2.37 -6.80
CA PHE A 196 -21.09 1.11 -6.83
C PHE A 196 -22.06 1.05 -5.64
#